data_AF-A0AAW4BK16-F1
#
_entry.id   AF-A0AAW4BK16-F1
#
_cell.length_a   1.000
_cell.length_b   1.000
_cell.length_c   1.000
_cell.angle_alpha   90.00
_cell.angle_beta   90.00
_cell.angle_gamma   90.00
#
_symmetry.space_group_name_H-M   'P 1'
#
loop_
_entity.id
_entity.type
_entity.pdbx_description
1 polymer ?
#
loop_
_entity_poly.entity_id
_entity_poly.type
_entity_poly.pdbx_seq_one_letter_code
_entity_poly.pdbx_strand_id
1 'polypeptide(L)'
;MNQPKNSRKNAEAETETSKTTSVDNPFSTILKTGEAPKLGSKSQGTVLYEIAQNSEDNQLYFRIAGQSGGAGLHSKHWVPLNELFQLIESQG
;
A
#
# COMPACT_ATOMS: atom_id res chain seq x y z
N MET A 1 -5.23 36.24 52.35
CA MET A 1 -4.29 37.23 51.78
C MET A 1 -3.06 36.47 51.31
N ASN A 2 -2.56 36.80 50.11
CA ASN A 2 -1.36 36.28 49.43
C ASN A 2 -1.61 35.21 48.35
N GLN A 3 -1.92 35.72 47.15
CA GLN A 3 -1.36 35.21 45.89
C GLN A 3 0.14 35.53 45.84
N PRO A 4 0.95 34.74 45.10
CA PRO A 4 1.43 35.20 43.79
C PRO A 4 1.27 34.11 42.71
N LYS A 5 0.56 34.40 41.62
CA LYS A 5 1.06 34.92 40.32
C LYS A 5 2.07 34.01 39.59
N ASN A 6 1.55 33.37 38.54
CA ASN A 6 1.88 33.60 37.13
C ASN A 6 2.52 32.46 36.31
N SER A 7 1.79 32.16 35.22
CA SER A 7 2.27 32.01 33.84
C SER A 7 3.19 30.84 33.50
N ARG A 8 2.58 29.82 32.88
CA ARG A 8 3.06 29.32 31.58
C ARG A 8 1.91 29.27 30.58
N LYS A 9 1.94 30.22 29.64
CA LYS A 9 1.39 30.04 28.28
C LYS A 9 2.10 28.85 27.64
N ASN A 10 1.36 28.03 26.89
CA ASN A 10 1.73 27.44 25.61
C ASN A 10 0.46 26.69 25.15
N ALA A 11 -0.38 27.35 24.36
CA ALA A 11 -0.30 27.39 22.89
C ALA A 11 -0.92 26.12 22.30
N GLU A 12 -2.14 26.30 21.79
CA GLU A 12 -2.67 25.51 20.70
C GLU A 12 -1.64 25.46 19.57
N ALA A 13 -1.29 24.24 19.17
CA ALA A 13 -0.76 23.86 17.87
C ALA A 13 -0.96 22.34 17.84
N GLU A 14 -2.11 21.84 17.37
CA GLU A 14 -2.26 21.56 15.94
C GLU A 14 -0.89 21.29 15.31
N THR A 15 -0.31 20.11 15.59
CA THR A 15 0.77 19.60 14.75
C THR A 15 0.13 18.87 13.59
N GLU A 16 -0.34 19.69 12.65
CA GLU A 16 -0.14 19.54 11.22
C GLU A 16 0.45 18.20 10.77
N THR A 17 -0.39 17.45 10.07
CA THR A 17 -0.14 17.16 8.65
C THR A 17 1.33 17.07 8.28
N SER A 18 1.97 15.93 8.58
CA SER A 18 3.10 15.51 7.75
C SER A 18 2.55 15.06 6.40
N LYS A 19 2.14 16.05 5.59
CA LYS A 19 2.15 15.96 4.13
C LYS A 19 3.62 15.84 3.77
N THR A 20 4.16 14.64 3.92
CA THR A 20 5.39 14.27 3.24
C THR A 20 5.04 14.43 1.77
N THR A 21 5.62 15.47 1.18
CA THR A 21 5.65 15.75 -0.26
C THR A 21 5.75 14.44 -0.99
N SER A 22 4.61 13.99 -1.51
CA SER A 22 4.48 12.74 -2.21
C SER A 22 5.29 12.94 -3.47
N VAL A 23 6.50 12.37 -3.52
CA VAL A 23 7.11 11.97 -4.78
C VAL A 23 5.97 11.34 -5.56
N ASP A 24 5.62 11.90 -6.72
CA ASP A 24 4.49 11.44 -7.55
C ASP A 24 4.60 9.93 -7.69
N ASN A 25 3.85 9.20 -6.86
CA ASN A 25 3.83 7.76 -6.93
C ASN A 25 2.88 7.46 -8.08
N PRO A 26 3.37 6.91 -9.20
CA PRO A 26 2.53 6.68 -10.36
C PRO A 26 1.36 5.73 -10.07
N PHE A 27 1.42 4.99 -8.95
CA PHE A 27 0.40 4.07 -8.47
C PHE A 27 -0.37 4.60 -7.25
N SER A 28 -0.51 5.93 -7.12
CA SER A 28 -1.23 6.56 -6.00
C SER A 28 -2.71 6.16 -5.90
N THR A 29 -3.33 5.78 -7.01
CA THR A 29 -4.74 5.36 -7.06
C THR A 29 -4.86 3.84 -7.19
N ILE A 30 -5.19 3.19 -6.07
CA ILE A 30 -5.54 1.76 -6.06
C ILE A 30 -6.98 1.60 -6.55
N LEU A 31 -7.16 0.86 -7.64
CA LEU A 31 -8.47 0.58 -8.25
C LEU A 31 -9.16 -0.61 -7.60
N LYS A 32 -8.38 -1.60 -7.15
CA LYS A 32 -8.91 -2.81 -6.51
C LYS A 32 -7.94 -3.35 -5.47
N THR A 33 -8.50 -3.82 -4.37
CA THR A 33 -7.81 -4.67 -3.40
C THR A 33 -8.54 -6.00 -3.31
N GLY A 34 -7.82 -7.06 -2.94
CA GLY A 34 -8.43 -8.37 -2.78
C GLY A 34 -7.53 -9.39 -2.12
N GLU A 35 -8.08 -10.56 -1.90
CA GLU A 35 -7.37 -11.70 -1.32
C GLU A 35 -7.47 -12.92 -2.23
N ALA A 36 -6.42 -13.74 -2.26
CA ALA A 36 -6.41 -15.01 -2.96
C ALA A 36 -5.75 -16.10 -2.11
N PRO A 37 -6.20 -17.37 -2.15
CA PRO A 37 -5.53 -18.46 -1.46
C PRO A 37 -4.06 -18.59 -1.89
N LYS A 38 -3.17 -18.94 -0.95
CA LYS A 38 -1.78 -19.25 -1.29
C LYS A 38 -1.72 -20.52 -2.14
N LEU A 39 -0.82 -20.53 -3.13
CA LEU A 39 -0.70 -21.64 -4.09
C LEU A 39 -0.06 -22.91 -3.50
N GLY A 40 0.70 -22.79 -2.41
CA GLY A 40 1.40 -23.93 -1.82
C GLY A 40 0.43 -24.90 -1.17
N SER A 41 0.54 -26.20 -1.48
CA SER A 41 -0.31 -27.24 -0.90
C SER A 41 -0.25 -27.34 0.64
N LYS A 42 0.85 -26.89 1.23
CA LYS A 42 1.03 -26.82 2.70
C LYS A 42 0.84 -25.42 3.27
N SER A 43 0.67 -24.42 2.42
CA SER A 43 0.53 -23.03 2.85
C SER A 43 -0.90 -22.75 3.27
N GLN A 44 -1.05 -22.11 4.43
CA GLN A 44 -2.34 -21.69 4.97
C GLN A 44 -2.51 -20.18 4.78
N GLY A 45 -3.76 -19.76 4.60
CA GLY A 45 -4.14 -18.36 4.44
C GLY A 45 -4.13 -17.85 3.00
N THR A 46 -4.10 -16.53 2.89
CA THR A 46 -4.32 -15.75 1.68
C THR A 46 -3.14 -14.81 1.40
N VAL A 47 -2.91 -14.50 0.14
CA VAL A 47 -2.15 -13.33 -0.30
C VAL A 47 -3.10 -12.16 -0.46
N LEU A 48 -2.66 -10.97 -0.05
CA LEU A 48 -3.35 -9.71 -0.27
C LEU A 48 -2.76 -9.07 -1.52
N TYR A 49 -3.59 -8.69 -2.47
CA TYR A 49 -3.16 -8.08 -3.72
C TYR A 49 -3.86 -6.76 -3.98
N GLU A 50 -3.22 -5.94 -4.82
CA GLU A 50 -3.75 -4.67 -5.28
C GLU A 50 -3.59 -4.54 -6.79
N ILE A 51 -4.53 -3.81 -7.39
CA ILE A 51 -4.49 -3.38 -8.78
C ILE A 51 -4.59 -1.87 -8.79
N ALA A 52 -3.68 -1.22 -9.51
CA ALA A 52 -3.65 0.22 -9.70
C ALA A 52 -3.52 0.55 -11.19
N GLN A 53 -3.94 1.75 -11.56
CA GLN A 53 -3.58 2.33 -12.85
C GLN A 53 -2.35 3.22 -12.66
N ASN A 54 -1.35 3.03 -13.52
CA ASN A 54 -0.18 3.88 -13.55
C ASN A 54 -0.54 5.20 -14.26
N SER A 55 -0.25 6.35 -13.64
CA SER A 55 -0.56 7.67 -14.21
C SER A 55 0.28 8.06 -15.42
N GLU A 56 1.45 7.45 -15.61
CA GLU A 56 2.40 7.77 -16.69
C GLU A 56 2.01 7.08 -18.02
N ASP A 57 1.60 5.82 -17.96
CA ASP A 57 1.27 5.01 -19.15
C ASP A 57 -0.22 4.64 -19.28
N ASN A 58 -1.04 4.99 -18.27
CA ASN A 58 -2.45 4.64 -18.16
C ASN A 58 -2.77 3.13 -18.18
N GLN A 59 -1.77 2.26 -17.95
CA GLN A 59 -1.93 0.80 -17.92
C GLN A 59 -2.25 0.30 -16.51
N LEU A 60 -2.80 -0.91 -16.44
CA LEU A 60 -3.11 -1.58 -15.18
C LEU A 60 -1.93 -2.43 -14.71
N TYR A 61 -1.64 -2.31 -13.42
CA TYR A 61 -0.56 -3.05 -12.77
C TYR A 61 -1.08 -3.81 -11.55
N PHE A 62 -0.43 -4.93 -11.27
CA PHE A 62 -0.70 -5.81 -10.14
C PHE A 62 0.50 -5.79 -9.17
N ARG A 63 0.23 -5.89 -7.87
CA ARG A 63 1.26 -6.26 -6.88
C ARG A 63 0.70 -7.14 -5.78
N ILE A 64 1.60 -7.86 -5.10
CA ILE A 64 1.31 -8.43 -3.79
C ILE A 64 1.56 -7.34 -2.74
N ALA A 65 0.51 -6.99 -1.99
CA ALA A 65 0.57 -5.97 -0.95
C ALA A 65 0.84 -6.58 0.45
N GLY A 66 0.53 -7.86 0.61
CA GLY A 66 0.73 -8.57 1.88
C GLY A 66 0.26 -10.01 1.84
N GLN A 67 0.11 -10.59 3.03
CA GLN A 67 -0.45 -11.93 3.22
C GLN A 67 -1.08 -12.05 4.60
N SER A 68 -2.03 -12.97 4.76
CA SER A 68 -2.55 -13.34 6.07
C SER A 68 -1.68 -14.43 6.73
N GLY A 69 -1.71 -14.45 8.06
CA GLY A 69 -1.01 -15.46 8.88
C GLY A 69 0.44 -15.14 9.26
N GLY A 70 0.93 -13.92 9.05
CA GLY A 70 2.22 -13.45 9.58
C GLY A 70 3.15 -12.84 8.53
N ALA A 71 4.42 -12.66 8.92
CA ALA A 71 5.46 -12.12 8.05
C ALA A 71 5.91 -13.18 7.02
N GLY A 72 6.14 -12.76 5.79
CA GLY A 72 6.75 -13.62 4.77
C GLY A 72 7.19 -12.81 3.56
N LEU A 73 8.19 -13.34 2.87
CA LEU A 73 8.84 -12.69 1.74
C LEU A 73 7.90 -12.67 0.54
N HIS A 74 7.47 -11.48 0.16
CA HIS A 74 6.78 -11.22 -1.09
C HIS A 74 7.38 -9.95 -1.69
N SER A 75 7.41 -9.90 -3.01
CA SER A 75 7.77 -8.68 -3.72
C SER A 75 6.58 -7.73 -3.71
N LYS A 76 6.82 -6.46 -3.35
CA LYS A 76 5.84 -5.37 -3.48
C LYS A 76 5.95 -4.64 -4.82
N HIS A 77 6.70 -5.21 -5.76
CA HIS A 77 6.88 -4.62 -7.09
C HIS A 77 5.58 -4.66 -7.87
N TRP A 78 5.36 -3.60 -8.63
CA TRP A 78 4.28 -3.52 -9.60
C TRP A 78 4.69 -4.27 -10.87
N VAL A 79 3.79 -5.11 -11.36
CA VAL A 79 3.95 -5.89 -12.59
C VAL A 79 2.82 -5.50 -13.54
N PRO A 80 3.11 -5.16 -14.81
CA PRO A 80 2.08 -4.90 -15.81
C PRO A 80 1.13 -6.09 -15.96
N LEU A 81 -0.19 -5.87 -15.90
CA LEU A 81 -1.16 -6.96 -16.00
C LEU A 81 -1.16 -7.63 -17.38
N ASN A 82 -0.88 -6.87 -18.44
CA ASN A 82 -0.73 -7.40 -19.80
C ASN A 82 0.41 -8.43 -19.89
N GLU A 83 1.59 -8.14 -19.33
CA GLU A 83 2.73 -9.06 -19.29
C GLU A 83 2.39 -10.31 -18.48
N LEU A 84 1.69 -10.14 -17.35
CA LEU A 84 1.25 -11.27 -16.53
C LEU A 84 0.29 -12.19 -17.29
N PHE A 85 -0.69 -11.63 -18.01
CA PHE A 85 -1.63 -12.42 -18.81
C PHE A 85 -0.93 -13.12 -19.97
N GLN A 86 -0.06 -12.43 -20.72
CA GLN A 86 0.74 -13.03 -21.79
C GLN A 86 1.56 -14.23 -21.27
N LEU A 87 2.19 -14.08 -20.11
CA LEU A 87 2.94 -15.17 -19.49
C LEU A 87 2.01 -16.36 -19.18
N ILE A 88 0.87 -16.14 -18.53
CA ILE A 88 -0.07 -17.21 -18.19
C ILE A 88 -0.60 -17.92 -19.45
N GLU A 89 -1.00 -17.16 -20.46
CA GLU A 89 -1.51 -17.69 -21.73
C GLU A 89 -0.45 -18.50 -22.49
N SER A 90 0.83 -18.14 -22.38
CA SER A 90 1.93 -18.90 -23.01
C SER A 90 2.21 -20.27 -22.39
N GLN A 91 1.64 -20.56 -21.21
CA GLN A 91 1.77 -21.88 -20.55
C GLN A 91 0.68 -22.87 -20.98
N GLY A 92 -0.27 -22.44 -21.82
CA GLY A 92 -1.39 -23.23 -22.35
C GLY A 92 -1.03 -24.05 -23.58
#